data_AF-M1PTW8-F1
#
_entry.id   AF-M1PTW8-F1
#
_cell.length_a   1.000
_cell.length_b   1.000
_cell.length_c   1.000
_cell.angle_alpha   90.00
_cell.angle_beta   90.00
_cell.angle_gamma   90.00
#
_symmetry.space_group_name_H-M   'P 1'
#
loop_
_entity.id
_entity.type
_entity.pdbx_description
1 polymer ?
#
loop_
_entity_poly.entity_id
_entity_poly.type
_entity_poly.pdbx_seq_one_letter_code
_entity_poly.pdbx_strand_id
1 'polypeptide(L)'
;RARGPNEPGGIKFGHFRDMVQSDRKYPNDPVRSSLEIVAAGTMLFDQIWLGSYMSGGVGFTQYATAAYTDNILDDFTQYGVDYIKKHHGGIGKAKATQEVVNDIATEVNLYSMEQYEEYPTALEAHFGGSQRASVLAAASGITVALA
;
A
#
# COMPACT_ATOMS: atom_id res chain seq x y z
N ARG A 1 15.39 -18.61 10.96
CA ARG A 1 15.11 -17.32 11.64
C ARG A 1 14.53 -17.54 13.04
N ALA A 2 15.25 -18.22 13.94
CA ALA A 2 14.74 -18.54 15.29
C ALA A 2 14.59 -17.26 16.13
N ARG A 3 13.42 -17.10 16.76
CA ARG A 3 13.01 -15.92 17.52
C ARG A 3 12.05 -16.32 18.64
N GLY A 4 12.02 -15.53 19.71
CA GLY A 4 11.04 -15.67 20.78
C GLY A 4 9.63 -15.22 20.33
N PRO A 5 8.64 -15.31 21.23
CA PRO A 5 7.33 -14.71 20.99
C PRO A 5 7.41 -13.19 20.88
N ASN A 6 6.39 -12.56 20.30
CA ASN A 6 6.21 -11.11 20.17
C ASN A 6 7.26 -10.38 19.30
N GLU A 7 7.96 -11.12 18.44
CA GLU A 7 8.89 -10.56 17.46
C GLU A 7 8.16 -10.23 16.15
N PRO A 8 8.63 -9.22 15.38
CA PRO A 8 7.91 -8.76 14.18
C PRO A 8 7.54 -9.87 13.19
N GLY A 9 8.44 -10.84 12.98
CA GLY A 9 8.19 -11.98 12.08
C GLY A 9 7.07 -12.93 12.51
N GLY A 10 6.55 -12.81 13.73
CA GLY A 10 5.40 -13.56 14.25
C GLY A 10 4.07 -12.80 14.22
N ILE A 11 4.08 -11.50 13.89
CA ILE A 11 2.87 -10.68 13.85
C ILE A 11 2.12 -10.96 12.54
N LYS A 12 0.89 -11.47 12.64
CA LYS A 12 0.01 -11.65 11.48
C LYS A 12 -0.44 -10.28 10.97
N PHE A 13 -0.58 -10.11 9.65
CA PHE A 13 -1.02 -8.85 9.06
C PHE A 13 -2.37 -8.35 9.60
N GLY A 14 -3.33 -9.25 9.86
CA GLY A 14 -4.60 -8.87 10.49
C GLY A 14 -4.43 -8.29 11.90
N HIS A 15 -3.62 -8.94 12.75
CA HIS A 15 -3.31 -8.39 14.08
C HIS A 15 -2.57 -7.05 13.99
N PHE A 16 -1.64 -6.93 13.05
CA PHE A 16 -0.91 -5.68 12.84
C PHE A 16 -1.83 -4.54 12.42
N ARG A 17 -2.74 -4.81 11.49
CA ARG A 17 -3.79 -3.87 11.06
C ARG A 17 -4.59 -3.35 12.26
N ASP A 18 -4.98 -4.23 13.18
CA ASP A 18 -5.74 -3.86 14.39
C ASP A 18 -4.91 -3.06 15.42
N MET A 19 -3.57 -3.13 15.37
CA MET A 19 -2.71 -2.28 16.21
C MET A 19 -2.76 -0.82 15.77
N VAL A 20 -2.93 -0.56 14.46
CA VAL A 20 -2.98 0.79 13.90
C VAL A 20 -4.34 1.42 14.19
N GLN A 21 -4.33 2.61 14.79
CA GLN A 21 -5.51 3.24 15.39
C GLN A 21 -6.25 4.22 14.46
N SER A 22 -5.98 4.19 13.14
CA SER A 22 -6.63 5.12 12.20
C SER A 22 -8.14 4.90 12.13
N ASP A 23 -8.59 3.64 12.05
CA ASP A 23 -10.01 3.28 11.93
C ASP A 23 -10.87 3.87 13.06
N ARG A 24 -10.35 3.95 14.30
CA ARG A 24 -11.12 4.54 15.42
C ARG A 24 -11.15 6.07 15.42
N LYS A 25 -10.19 6.72 14.76
CA LYS A 25 -10.07 8.20 14.74
C LYS A 25 -10.72 8.79 13.49
N TYR A 26 -10.61 8.09 12.36
CA TYR A 26 -11.10 8.50 11.05
C TYR A 26 -11.97 7.39 10.43
N PRO A 27 -13.10 7.02 11.05
CA PRO A 27 -13.88 5.83 10.68
C PRO A 27 -14.53 5.91 9.28
N ASN A 28 -14.65 7.12 8.72
CA ASN A 28 -15.27 7.34 7.41
C ASN A 28 -14.24 7.56 6.29
N ASP A 29 -12.96 7.35 6.56
CA ASP A 29 -11.87 7.51 5.59
C ASP A 29 -11.07 6.20 5.46
N PRO A 30 -11.62 5.21 4.75
CA PRO A 30 -10.99 3.90 4.61
C PRO A 30 -9.72 3.93 3.75
N VAL A 31 -9.53 4.97 2.91
CA VAL A 31 -8.29 5.21 2.18
C VAL A 31 -7.18 5.54 3.17
N ARG A 32 -7.41 6.57 3.99
CA ARG A 32 -6.46 6.96 5.04
C ARG A 32 -6.11 5.79 5.94
N SER A 33 -7.11 5.05 6.43
CA SER A 33 -6.82 3.92 7.32
C SER A 33 -5.94 2.87 6.64
N SER A 34 -6.22 2.54 5.38
CA SER A 34 -5.39 1.59 4.62
C SER A 34 -3.95 2.07 4.48
N LEU A 35 -3.75 3.36 4.18
CA LEU A 35 -2.42 3.96 4.01
C LEU A 35 -1.64 4.06 5.33
N GLU A 36 -2.31 4.37 6.45
CA GLU A 36 -1.68 4.37 7.78
C GLU A 36 -1.23 2.95 8.19
N ILE A 37 -1.99 1.92 7.80
CA ILE A 37 -1.60 0.52 8.00
C ILE A 37 -0.38 0.17 7.13
N VAL A 38 -0.35 0.62 5.88
CA VAL A 38 0.81 0.43 4.99
C VAL A 38 2.04 1.12 5.57
N ALA A 39 1.94 2.39 5.96
CA ALA A 39 3.05 3.16 6.52
C ALA A 39 3.64 2.51 7.76
N ALA A 40 2.79 2.12 8.72
CA ALA A 40 3.24 1.40 9.91
C ALA A 40 3.87 0.05 9.54
N GLY A 41 3.28 -0.65 8.57
CA GLY A 41 3.68 -1.98 8.13
C GLY A 41 5.03 -1.99 7.46
N THR A 42 5.28 -1.12 6.48
CA THR A 42 6.57 -1.06 5.79
C THR A 42 7.67 -0.58 6.73
N MET A 43 7.37 0.32 7.67
CA MET A 43 8.34 0.69 8.71
C MET A 43 8.73 -0.53 9.58
N LEU A 44 7.75 -1.25 10.12
CA LEU A 44 8.06 -2.37 11.00
C LEU A 44 8.65 -3.57 10.24
N PHE A 45 8.04 -3.96 9.13
CA PHE A 45 8.40 -5.18 8.42
C PHE A 45 9.60 -5.00 7.49
N ASP A 46 9.74 -3.87 6.78
CA ASP A 46 10.87 -3.68 5.88
C ASP A 46 12.06 -3.06 6.60
N GLN A 47 11.88 -1.97 7.36
CA GLN A 47 13.03 -1.29 7.97
C GLN A 47 13.58 -2.04 9.18
N ILE A 48 12.70 -2.44 10.11
CA ILE A 48 13.14 -3.10 11.34
C ILE A 48 13.33 -4.59 11.12
N TRP A 49 12.30 -5.31 10.68
CA TRP A 49 12.37 -6.76 10.60
C TRP A 49 13.30 -7.24 9.50
N LEU A 50 13.05 -6.88 8.23
CA LEU A 50 13.90 -7.29 7.13
C LEU A 50 15.24 -6.55 7.15
N GLY A 51 15.22 -5.24 7.33
CA GLY A 51 16.38 -4.35 7.24
C GLY A 51 17.34 -4.40 8.43
N SER A 52 16.93 -5.00 9.55
CA SER A 52 17.80 -5.21 10.71
C SER A 52 17.82 -6.66 11.17
N TYR A 53 16.70 -7.17 11.69
CA TYR A 53 16.66 -8.51 12.33
C TYR A 53 17.06 -9.66 11.39
N MET A 54 16.81 -9.50 10.09
CA MET A 54 17.07 -10.49 9.05
C MET A 54 18.22 -10.11 8.12
N SER A 55 18.79 -8.91 8.25
CA SER A 55 19.95 -8.44 7.48
C SER A 55 20.87 -7.54 8.32
N GLY A 56 20.67 -6.22 8.31
CA GLY A 56 21.48 -5.22 9.01
C GLY A 56 22.32 -4.32 8.07
N GLY A 57 23.01 -3.33 8.64
CA GLY A 57 23.84 -2.37 7.90
C GLY A 57 23.07 -1.11 7.50
N VAL A 58 23.24 -0.65 6.27
CA VAL A 58 22.52 0.53 5.73
C VAL A 58 20.99 0.32 5.77
N GLY A 59 20.54 -0.92 5.58
CA GLY A 59 19.14 -1.30 5.71
C GLY A 59 18.29 -0.89 4.51
N PHE A 60 16.97 -0.84 4.73
CA PHE A 60 15.95 -0.75 3.67
C PHE A 60 15.06 0.49 3.79
N THR A 61 15.60 1.60 4.29
CA THR A 61 14.84 2.83 4.52
C THR A 61 14.03 3.27 3.29
N GLN A 62 14.68 3.41 2.13
CA GLN A 62 14.01 3.92 0.93
C GLN A 62 13.09 2.89 0.26
N TYR A 63 13.22 1.59 0.55
CA TYR A 63 12.21 0.61 0.15
C TYR A 63 10.89 0.87 0.87
N ALA A 64 10.95 1.17 2.16
CA ALA A 64 9.78 1.40 2.99
C ALA A 64 9.16 2.79 2.77
N THR A 65 9.99 3.85 2.72
CA THR A 65 9.51 5.23 2.61
C THR A 65 8.70 5.47 1.35
N ALA A 66 9.01 4.77 0.26
CA ALA A 66 8.24 4.86 -0.99
C ALA A 66 6.73 4.63 -0.81
N ALA A 67 6.32 3.87 0.22
CA ALA A 67 4.92 3.61 0.52
C ALA A 67 4.28 4.60 1.50
N TYR A 68 5.03 5.57 2.04
CA TYR A 68 4.53 6.54 3.02
C TYR A 68 5.09 7.96 2.89
N THR A 69 5.77 8.29 1.79
CA THR A 69 6.27 9.63 1.49
C THR A 69 5.70 10.16 0.18
N ASP A 70 5.80 11.48 0.03
CA ASP A 70 5.54 12.20 -1.22
C ASP A 70 4.10 12.09 -1.76
N ASN A 71 3.19 11.49 -0.99
CA ASN A 71 1.79 11.24 -1.31
C ASN A 71 1.57 10.46 -2.63
N ILE A 72 2.59 9.75 -3.12
CA ILE A 72 2.50 9.01 -4.39
C ILE A 72 1.51 7.85 -4.26
N LEU A 73 1.64 7.05 -3.20
CA LEU A 73 0.69 5.96 -2.96
C LEU A 73 -0.72 6.48 -2.62
N ASP A 74 -0.80 7.60 -1.90
CA ASP A 74 -2.05 8.27 -1.55
C ASP A 74 -2.83 8.67 -2.79
N ASP A 75 -2.17 9.34 -3.73
CA ASP A 75 -2.74 9.79 -5.01
C ASP A 75 -3.30 8.60 -5.81
N PHE A 76 -2.49 7.56 -5.99
CA PHE A 76 -2.89 6.38 -6.78
C PHE A 76 -4.08 5.65 -6.16
N THR A 77 -4.10 5.54 -4.83
CA THR A 77 -5.21 4.91 -4.09
C THR A 77 -6.47 5.77 -4.15
N GLN A 78 -6.33 7.09 -4.07
CA GLN A 78 -7.46 8.02 -4.16
C GLN A 78 -8.10 7.98 -5.56
N TYR A 79 -7.27 7.95 -6.61
CA TYR A 79 -7.73 7.74 -7.99
C TYR A 79 -8.55 6.44 -8.10
N GLY A 80 -8.02 5.32 -7.57
CA GLY A 80 -8.71 4.03 -7.61
C GLY A 80 -10.05 4.06 -6.89
N VAL A 81 -10.13 4.74 -5.74
CA VAL A 81 -11.39 4.90 -5.01
C VAL A 81 -12.41 5.73 -5.80
N ASP A 82 -11.97 6.77 -6.51
CA ASP A 82 -12.87 7.56 -7.35
C ASP A 82 -13.32 6.78 -8.59
N TYR A 83 -12.47 5.90 -9.13
CA TYR A 83 -12.85 4.95 -10.17
C TYR A 83 -13.97 4.00 -9.72
N ILE A 84 -13.82 3.32 -8.57
CA ILE A 84 -14.86 2.39 -8.08
C ILE A 84 -16.16 3.11 -7.70
N LYS A 85 -16.11 4.37 -7.25
CA LYS A 85 -17.32 5.20 -7.05
C LYS A 85 -18.08 5.41 -8.33
N LYS A 86 -17.38 5.68 -9.42
CA LYS A 86 -17.99 5.98 -10.72
C LYS A 86 -18.45 4.71 -11.46
N HIS A 87 -17.70 3.62 -11.34
CA HIS A 87 -17.87 2.42 -12.19
C HIS A 87 -18.48 1.22 -11.45
N HIS A 88 -18.30 1.13 -10.12
CA HIS A 88 -18.70 -0.03 -9.31
C HIS A 88 -19.67 0.31 -8.17
N GLY A 89 -20.19 1.54 -8.14
CA GLY A 89 -21.20 1.99 -7.18
C GLY A 89 -20.64 2.49 -5.84
N GLY A 90 -19.32 2.55 -5.70
CA GLY A 90 -18.64 3.00 -4.49
C GLY A 90 -18.12 1.86 -3.62
N ILE A 91 -17.68 2.24 -2.42
CA ILE A 91 -16.98 1.35 -1.50
C ILE A 91 -17.92 0.24 -1.00
N GLY A 92 -17.48 -1.01 -1.10
CA GLY A 92 -18.18 -2.22 -0.68
C GLY A 92 -19.45 -2.50 -1.47
N LYS A 93 -19.50 -2.08 -2.74
CA LYS A 93 -20.66 -2.25 -3.64
C LYS A 93 -20.36 -3.16 -4.83
N ALA A 94 -19.10 -3.34 -5.19
CA ALA A 94 -18.70 -4.18 -6.30
C ALA A 94 -18.99 -5.66 -6.02
N LYS A 95 -19.17 -6.44 -7.08
CA LYS A 95 -19.31 -7.90 -6.96
C LYS A 95 -17.92 -8.53 -6.81
N ALA A 96 -17.78 -9.48 -5.89
CA ALA A 96 -16.54 -10.21 -5.68
C ALA A 96 -16.32 -11.29 -6.78
N THR A 97 -16.01 -10.86 -8.01
CA THR A 97 -15.69 -11.74 -9.14
C THR A 97 -14.32 -11.42 -9.71
N GLN A 98 -13.68 -12.39 -10.38
CA GLN A 98 -12.38 -12.18 -11.03
C GLN A 98 -12.43 -11.08 -12.11
N GLU A 99 -13.57 -10.92 -12.78
CA GLU A 99 -13.79 -9.88 -13.78
C GLU A 99 -13.66 -8.49 -13.15
N VAL A 100 -14.30 -8.26 -12.00
CA VAL A 100 -14.20 -7.01 -11.23
C VAL A 100 -12.78 -6.79 -10.71
N VAL A 101 -12.13 -7.85 -10.23
CA VAL A 101 -10.72 -7.77 -9.80
C VAL A 101 -9.82 -7.34 -10.95
N ASN A 102 -9.96 -7.97 -12.11
CA ASN A 102 -9.15 -7.65 -13.29
C ASN A 102 -9.40 -6.21 -13.75
N ASP A 103 -10.66 -5.78 -13.83
CA ASP A 103 -11.04 -4.43 -14.24
C ASP A 103 -10.38 -3.36 -13.35
N ILE A 104 -10.62 -3.44 -12.03
CA ILE A 104 -10.13 -2.44 -11.08
C ILE A 104 -8.61 -2.49 -10.95
N ALA A 105 -8.01 -3.67 -10.81
CA ALA A 105 -6.56 -3.78 -10.65
C ALA A 105 -5.82 -3.33 -11.92
N THR A 106 -6.34 -3.65 -13.11
CA THR A 106 -5.73 -3.21 -14.36
C THR A 106 -5.82 -1.70 -14.52
N GLU A 107 -6.99 -1.09 -14.30
CA GLU A 107 -7.16 0.36 -14.44
C GLU A 107 -6.23 1.13 -13.49
N VAL A 108 -6.25 0.79 -12.20
CA VAL A 108 -5.44 1.49 -11.19
C VAL A 108 -3.96 1.31 -11.46
N ASN A 109 -3.53 0.11 -11.88
CA ASN A 109 -2.14 -0.14 -12.20
C ASN A 109 -1.69 0.65 -13.45
N LEU A 110 -2.53 0.76 -14.49
CA LEU A 110 -2.24 1.55 -15.68
C LEU A 110 -2.09 3.03 -15.34
N TYR A 111 -3.08 3.62 -14.65
CA TYR A 111 -3.00 5.01 -14.20
C TYR A 111 -1.72 5.27 -13.41
N SER A 112 -1.41 4.41 -12.44
CA SER A 112 -0.26 4.58 -11.58
C SER A 112 1.08 4.44 -12.34
N MET A 113 1.13 3.62 -13.39
CA MET A 113 2.29 3.52 -14.28
C MET A 113 2.45 4.79 -15.13
N GLU A 114 1.34 5.30 -15.69
CA GLU A 114 1.31 6.55 -16.45
C GLU A 114 1.84 7.72 -15.62
N GLN A 115 1.53 7.80 -14.31
CA GLN A 115 2.06 8.87 -13.45
C GLN A 115 3.60 8.86 -13.36
N TYR A 116 4.25 7.69 -13.37
CA TYR A 116 5.71 7.64 -13.43
C TYR A 116 6.28 8.00 -14.81
N GLU A 117 5.52 7.79 -15.89
CA GLU A 117 5.94 8.14 -17.25
C GLU A 117 5.74 9.64 -17.55
N GLU A 118 4.63 10.21 -17.07
CA GLU A 118 4.27 11.61 -17.26
C GLU A 118 5.06 12.56 -16.36
N TYR A 119 5.38 12.13 -15.12
CA TYR A 119 6.11 12.94 -14.15
C TYR A 119 7.49 12.33 -13.84
N PRO A 120 8.55 12.76 -14.56
CA PRO A 120 9.91 12.23 -14.36
C PRO A 120 10.42 12.35 -12.92
N THR A 121 9.97 13.35 -12.17
CA THR A 121 10.34 13.53 -10.76
C THR A 121 9.75 12.45 -9.85
N ALA A 122 8.57 11.91 -10.17
CA ALA A 122 8.00 10.78 -9.44
C ALA A 122 8.80 9.49 -9.73
N LEU A 123 9.21 9.29 -10.98
CA LEU A 123 10.09 8.19 -11.36
C LEU A 123 11.48 8.31 -10.71
N GLU A 124 11.99 9.52 -10.56
CA GLU A 124 13.25 9.79 -9.87
C GLU A 124 13.13 9.57 -8.35
N ALA A 125 12.04 10.02 -7.73
CA ALA A 125 11.76 9.77 -6.31
C ALA A 125 11.68 8.27 -6.01
N HIS A 126 10.98 7.52 -6.87
CA HIS A 126 10.94 6.05 -6.84
C HIS A 126 11.88 5.45 -7.89
N PHE A 127 13.17 5.81 -7.82
CA PHE A 127 14.20 5.34 -8.75
C PHE A 127 14.32 3.81 -8.81
N GLY A 128 14.06 3.12 -7.70
CA GLY A 128 14.12 1.67 -7.59
C GLY A 128 12.87 1.00 -8.16
N GLY A 129 13.05 0.03 -9.07
CA GLY A 129 11.93 -0.73 -9.63
C GLY A 129 11.06 -1.43 -8.59
N SER A 130 11.65 -1.89 -7.48
CA SER A 130 10.92 -2.51 -6.38
C SER A 130 10.04 -1.52 -5.60
N GLN A 131 10.45 -0.25 -5.49
CA GLN A 131 9.63 0.79 -4.86
C GLN A 131 8.36 0.99 -5.69
N ARG A 132 8.54 1.18 -7.01
CA ARG A 132 7.43 1.32 -7.96
C ARG A 132 6.52 0.10 -7.94
N ALA A 133 7.07 -1.10 -8.07
CA ALA A 133 6.28 -2.33 -8.06
C ALA A 133 5.43 -2.47 -6.78
N SER A 134 6.00 -2.19 -5.61
CA SER A 134 5.25 -2.20 -4.35
C SER A 134 4.12 -1.18 -4.32
N VAL A 135 4.39 0.07 -4.72
CA VAL A 135 3.39 1.15 -4.71
C VAL A 135 2.26 0.91 -5.71
N LEU A 136 2.59 0.49 -6.94
CA LEU A 136 1.62 0.12 -7.98
C LEU A 136 0.70 -1.02 -7.50
N ALA A 137 1.30 -2.08 -6.94
CA ALA A 137 0.55 -3.23 -6.45
C ALA A 137 -0.28 -2.90 -5.21
N ALA A 138 0.22 -2.04 -4.31
CA ALA A 138 -0.50 -1.61 -3.12
C ALA A 138 -1.74 -0.79 -3.50
N ALA A 139 -1.62 0.22 -4.36
CA ALA A 139 -2.76 1.02 -4.82
C ALA A 139 -3.85 0.13 -5.46
N SER A 140 -3.43 -0.78 -6.34
CA SER A 140 -4.32 -1.72 -7.02
C SER A 140 -5.03 -2.66 -6.03
N GLY A 141 -4.27 -3.27 -5.12
CA GLY A 141 -4.81 -4.22 -4.14
C GLY A 141 -5.72 -3.56 -3.11
N ILE A 142 -5.36 -2.36 -2.61
CA ILE A 142 -6.21 -1.59 -1.69
C ILE A 142 -7.52 -1.22 -2.38
N THR A 143 -7.45 -0.72 -3.62
CA THR A 143 -8.66 -0.33 -4.36
C THR A 143 -9.59 -1.51 -4.58
N VAL A 144 -9.07 -2.66 -5.02
CA VAL A 144 -9.87 -3.89 -5.18
C VAL A 144 -10.51 -4.33 -3.87
N ALA A 145 -9.80 -4.22 -2.75
CA ALA A 145 -10.33 -4.59 -1.44
C ALA A 145 -11.40 -3.60 -0.92
N LEU A 146 -11.39 -2.35 -1.38
CA LEU A 146 -12.38 -1.33 -1.03
C LEU A 146 -13.62 -1.36 -1.93
N ALA A 147 -13.52 -1.89 -3.14
CA ALA A 147 -14.62 -2.00 -4.11
C ALA A 147 -15.75 -2.88 -3.61
#